data_AF-A0A933WBR8-F1
#
_entry.id   AF-A0A933WBR8-F1
#
_cell.length_a   1.000
_cell.length_b   1.000
_cell.length_c   1.000
_cell.angle_alpha   90.00
_cell.angle_beta   90.00
_cell.angle_gamma   90.00
#
_symmetry.space_group_name_H-M   'P 1'
#
loop_
_entity.id
_entity.type
_entity.pdbx_description
1 polymer ?
#
loop_
_entity_poly.entity_id
_entity_poly.type
_entity_poly.pdbx_seq_one_letter_code
_entity_poly.pdbx_strand_id
1 'polypeptide(L)'
;MQTISLKSNSPDMVIPLLKNALDREKRILMETLKITRDKINKLADNLGVDINKLMRGEIEHTEANDMKLIELEGEIEISKHIEAELKELESVEICK
;
A
#
# COMPACT_ATOMS: atom_id res chain seq x y z
N MET A 1 10.98 -7.60 -18.22
CA MET A 1 11.65 -6.83 -17.15
C MET A 1 12.01 -5.47 -17.71
N GLN A 2 11.59 -4.40 -17.05
CA GLN A 2 12.09 -3.06 -17.34
C GLN A 2 13.32 -2.81 -16.47
N THR A 3 14.37 -2.23 -17.05
CA THR A 3 15.64 -2.00 -16.36
C THR A 3 15.97 -0.53 -16.39
N ILE A 4 16.29 0.04 -15.22
CA ILE A 4 16.84 1.39 -15.12
C ILE A 4 18.36 1.26 -15.03
N SER A 5 19.09 1.91 -15.94
CA SER A 5 20.55 1.91 -15.96
C SER A 5 21.09 3.21 -15.38
N LEU A 6 21.94 3.11 -14.34
CA LEU A 6 22.57 4.25 -13.69
C LEU A 6 24.08 4.23 -13.94
N LYS A 7 24.64 5.33 -14.44
CA LYS A 7 26.10 5.51 -14.57
C LYS A 7 26.60 6.28 -13.36
N SER A 8 27.62 5.75 -12.69
CA SER A 8 28.26 6.39 -11.55
C SER A 8 29.77 6.25 -11.63
N ASN A 9 30.48 7.30 -11.22
CA ASN A 9 31.94 7.26 -11.07
C ASN A 9 32.37 6.52 -9.78
N SER A 10 31.42 6.17 -8.91
CA SER A 10 31.65 5.44 -7.65
C SER A 10 30.60 4.34 -7.42
N PRO A 11 30.63 3.24 -8.20
CA PRO A 11 29.66 2.14 -8.07
C PRO A 11 29.62 1.54 -6.66
N ASP A 12 30.77 1.46 -6.00
CA ASP A 12 30.91 0.91 -4.65
C ASP A 12 30.16 1.72 -3.58
N MET A 13 29.90 3.01 -3.83
CA MET A 13 29.07 3.85 -2.96
C MET A 13 27.60 3.84 -3.36
N VAL A 14 27.31 3.76 -4.67
CA VAL A 14 25.93 3.84 -5.19
C VAL A 14 25.13 2.57 -4.89
N ILE A 15 25.74 1.39 -5.01
CA ILE A 15 25.03 0.13 -4.76
C ILE A 15 24.49 0.06 -3.31
N PRO A 16 25.29 0.31 -2.25
CA PRO A 16 24.78 0.36 -0.88
C PRO A 16 23.70 1.42 -0.67
N LEU A 17 23.83 2.59 -1.29
CA LEU A 17 22.84 3.66 -1.19
C LEU A 17 21.48 3.23 -1.75
N LEU A 18 21.47 2.61 -2.94
CA LEU A 18 20.25 2.09 -3.56
C LEU A 18 19.61 0.99 -2.72
N LYS A 19 20.41 0.07 -2.16
CA LYS A 19 19.91 -0.97 -1.25
C LYS A 19 19.22 -0.35 -0.03
N ASN A 20 19.89 0.59 0.63
CA ASN A 20 19.33 1.30 1.78
C ASN A 20 18.05 2.07 1.42
N ALA A 21 17.98 2.68 0.24
CA ALA A 21 16.79 3.38 -0.22
C ALA A 21 15.61 2.41 -0.41
N LEU A 22 15.83 1.26 -1.05
CA LEU A 22 14.81 0.23 -1.22
C LEU A 22 14.33 -0.34 0.13
N ASP A 23 15.25 -0.63 1.05
CA ASP A 23 14.92 -1.15 2.37
C ASP A 23 14.11 -0.14 3.19
N ARG A 24 14.45 1.16 3.08
CA ARG A 24 13.72 2.23 3.74
C ARG A 24 12.32 2.38 3.16
N GLU A 25 12.18 2.33 1.84
CA GLU A 25 10.87 2.43 1.17
C GLU A 25 9.96 1.28 1.58
N LYS A 26 10.47 0.04 1.56
CA LYS A 26 9.73 -1.13 2.06
C LYS A 26 9.24 -0.94 3.48
N ARG A 27 10.08 -0.40 4.38
CA ARG A 27 9.69 -0.13 5.77
C ARG A 27 8.55 0.90 5.86
N ILE A 28 8.63 1.99 5.10
CA ILE A 28 7.60 3.03 5.07
C ILE A 28 6.27 2.46 4.58
N LEU A 29 6.28 1.67 3.50
CA LEU A 29 5.08 1.04 2.97
C LEU A 29 4.49 0.02 3.94
N MET A 30 5.32 -0.81 4.58
CA MET A 30 4.85 -1.76 5.61
C MET A 30 4.18 -1.06 6.79
N GLU A 31 4.75 0.05 7.27
CA GLU A 31 4.18 0.82 8.37
C GLU A 31 2.88 1.52 7.95
N THR A 32 2.86 2.12 6.77
CA THR A 32 1.65 2.73 6.19
C THR A 32 0.54 1.70 6.03
N LEU A 33 0.85 0.52 5.48
CA LEU A 33 -0.10 -0.57 5.31
C LEU A 33 -0.70 -1.02 6.65
N LYS A 34 0.12 -1.10 7.70
CA LYS A 34 -0.37 -1.42 9.04
C LYS A 34 -1.37 -0.37 9.53
N ILE A 35 -1.03 0.91 9.40
CA ILE A 35 -1.90 2.02 9.84
C ILE A 35 -3.21 2.03 9.04
N THR A 36 -3.14 1.85 7.72
CA THR A 36 -4.32 1.78 6.84
C THR A 36 -5.21 0.60 7.22
N ARG A 37 -4.66 -0.59 7.45
CA ARG A 37 -5.43 -1.76 7.91
C ARG A 37 -6.10 -1.53 9.26
N ASP A 38 -5.41 -0.90 10.21
CA ASP A 38 -6.00 -0.53 11.50
C ASP A 38 -7.16 0.45 11.33
N LYS A 39 -7.06 1.39 10.37
CA LYS A 39 -8.14 2.33 10.04
C LYS A 39 -9.34 1.63 9.38
N ILE A 40 -9.09 0.75 8.41
CA ILE A 40 -10.11 -0.09 7.75
C ILE A 40 -10.89 -0.88 8.80
N ASN A 41 -10.20 -1.58 9.71
CA ASN A 41 -10.84 -2.38 10.74
C ASN A 41 -11.73 -1.52 11.65
N LYS A 42 -11.23 -0.37 12.11
CA LYS A 42 -12.02 0.56 12.93
C LYS A 42 -13.26 1.08 12.20
N LEU A 43 -13.15 1.43 10.93
CA LEU A 43 -14.27 1.91 10.12
C LEU A 43 -15.31 0.81 9.92
N ALA A 44 -14.87 -0.40 9.56
CA ALA A 44 -15.74 -1.56 9.40
C ALA A 44 -16.48 -1.92 10.69
N ASP A 45 -15.77 -1.95 11.82
CA ASP A 45 -16.34 -2.21 13.15
C ASP A 45 -17.37 -1.15 13.55
N ASN A 46 -17.04 0.14 13.35
CA ASN A 46 -17.94 1.25 13.67
C ASN A 46 -19.21 1.28 12.81
N LEU A 47 -19.12 0.80 11.57
CA LEU A 47 -20.25 0.70 10.64
C LEU A 47 -21.02 -0.61 10.79
N GLY A 48 -20.46 -1.62 11.49
CA GLY A 48 -21.04 -2.96 11.56
C GLY A 48 -21.08 -3.66 10.21
N VAL A 49 -20.09 -3.39 9.35
CA VAL A 49 -20.08 -3.75 7.93
C VAL A 49 -19.09 -4.87 7.66
N ASP A 50 -19.51 -5.85 6.86
CA ASP A 50 -18.61 -6.83 6.27
C ASP A 50 -17.92 -6.25 5.04
N ILE A 51 -16.59 -6.12 5.09
CA ILE A 51 -15.76 -5.55 4.03
C ILE A 51 -15.97 -6.28 2.68
N ASN A 52 -16.11 -7.60 2.69
CA ASN A 52 -16.28 -8.35 1.44
C ASN A 52 -17.65 -8.08 0.81
N LYS A 53 -18.69 -7.90 1.63
CA LYS A 53 -20.02 -7.50 1.14
C LYS A 53 -20.00 -6.09 0.58
N LEU A 54 -19.32 -5.16 1.27
CA LEU A 54 -19.15 -3.79 0.81
C LEU A 54 -18.50 -3.75 -0.58
N MET A 55 -17.36 -4.42 -0.74
CA MET A 55 -16.63 -4.45 -2.01
C MET A 55 -17.36 -5.17 -3.15
N ARG A 56 -18.42 -5.95 -2.86
CA ARG A 56 -19.31 -6.54 -3.87
C ARG A 56 -20.53 -5.67 -4.19
N GLY A 57 -20.68 -4.52 -3.54
CA GLY A 57 -21.84 -3.63 -3.68
C GLY A 57 -23.11 -4.18 -3.01
N GLU A 58 -22.97 -5.08 -2.05
CA GLU A 58 -24.10 -5.70 -1.33
C GLU A 58 -24.56 -4.85 -0.13
N ILE A 59 -23.95 -3.69 0.09
CA ILE A 59 -24.24 -2.78 1.19
C ILE A 59 -24.82 -1.50 0.64
N GLU A 60 -26.01 -1.17 1.12
CA GLU A 60 -26.73 0.02 0.71
C GLU A 60 -26.09 1.28 1.31
N HIS A 61 -25.82 2.23 0.43
CA HIS A 61 -25.41 3.58 0.79
C HIS A 61 -26.67 4.41 1.04
N THR A 62 -26.86 4.77 2.30
CA THR A 62 -27.93 5.65 2.78
C THR A 62 -27.34 7.00 3.15
N GLU A 63 -28.14 8.06 3.21
CA GLU A 63 -27.65 9.39 3.62
C GLU A 63 -26.92 9.39 4.98
N ALA A 64 -27.25 8.46 5.88
CA ALA A 64 -26.66 8.36 7.21
C ALA A 64 -25.26 7.69 7.24
N ASN A 65 -24.92 6.86 6.26
CA ASN A 65 -23.68 6.07 6.24
C ASN A 65 -22.81 6.28 4.99
N ASP A 66 -23.34 6.91 3.93
CA ASP A 66 -22.71 7.08 2.62
C ASP A 66 -21.25 7.55 2.72
N MET A 67 -21.01 8.71 3.35
CA MET A 67 -19.66 9.28 3.47
C MET A 67 -18.66 8.35 4.18
N LYS A 68 -19.11 7.58 5.17
CA LYS A 68 -18.25 6.67 5.92
C LYS A 68 -17.98 5.38 5.14
N LEU A 69 -18.94 4.92 4.36
CA LEU A 69 -18.77 3.78 3.46
C LEU A 69 -17.79 4.14 2.34
N ILE A 70 -17.93 5.31 1.73
CA ILE A 70 -16.99 5.84 0.74
C ILE A 70 -15.58 5.96 1.33
N GLU A 71 -15.45 6.46 2.56
CA GLU A 71 -14.15 6.50 3.25
C GLU A 71 -13.57 5.09 3.41
N LEU A 72 -14.36 4.12 3.87
CA LEU A 72 -13.92 2.73 4.03
C LEU A 72 -13.48 2.11 2.70
N GLU A 73 -14.26 2.30 1.62
CA GLU A 73 -13.91 1.85 0.27
C GLU A 73 -12.59 2.45 -0.21
N GLY A 74 -12.40 3.76 0.01
CA GLY A 74 -11.16 4.46 -0.31
C GLY A 74 -9.95 3.89 0.43
N GLU A 75 -10.08 3.66 1.74
CA GLU A 75 -9.00 3.07 2.55
C GLU A 75 -8.66 1.64 2.10
N ILE A 76 -9.66 0.83 1.74
CA ILE A 76 -9.45 -0.52 1.19
C ILE A 76 -8.66 -0.46 -0.12
N GLU A 77 -8.99 0.48 -1.01
CA GLU A 77 -8.28 0.62 -2.28
C GLU A 77 -6.84 1.11 -2.08
N ILE A 78 -6.62 2.04 -1.15
CA ILE A 78 -5.28 2.47 -0.72
C ILE A 78 -4.47 1.26 -0.21
N SER A 79 -5.05 0.42 0.64
CA SER A 79 -4.37 -0.77 1.18
C SER A 79 -3.96 -1.73 0.08
N LYS A 80 -4.82 -2.00 -0.90
CA LYS A 80 -4.50 -2.86 -2.05
C LYS A 80 -3.37 -2.27 -2.89
N HIS A 81 -3.38 -0.96 -3.10
CA HIS A 81 -2.33 -0.29 -3.85
C HIS A 81 -0.98 -0.41 -3.16
N ILE A 82 -0.92 -0.16 -1.85
CA ILE A 82 0.31 -0.30 -1.05
C ILE A 82 0.80 -1.75 -1.06
N GLU A 83 -0.09 -2.74 -0.96
CA GLU A 83 0.29 -4.16 -1.07
C GLU A 83 0.90 -4.51 -2.43
N ALA A 84 0.33 -3.96 -3.52
CA ALA A 84 0.87 -4.14 -4.85
C ALA A 84 2.25 -3.49 -4.99
N GLU A 85 2.43 -2.25 -4.53
CA GLU A 85 3.71 -1.55 -4.56
C GLU A 85 4.79 -2.29 -3.75
N LEU A 86 4.44 -2.78 -2.55
CA LEU A 86 5.37 -3.53 -1.71
C LEU A 86 5.85 -4.80 -2.43
N LYS A 87 4.92 -5.52 -3.08
CA LYS A 87 5.24 -6.71 -3.87
C LYS A 87 6.14 -6.39 -5.06
N GLU A 88 5.90 -5.29 -5.76
CA GLU A 88 6.76 -4.84 -6.84
C GLU A 88 8.17 -4.50 -6.32
N LEU A 89 8.29 -3.77 -5.20
CA LEU A 89 9.58 -3.45 -4.57
C LEU A 89 10.32 -4.68 -4.05
N GLU A 90 9.61 -5.71 -3.60
CA GLU A 90 10.21 -6.99 -3.22
C GLU A 90 10.86 -7.71 -4.41
N SER A 91 10.37 -7.48 -5.63
CA SER A 91 10.93 -8.03 -6.86
C SER A 91 12.10 -7.24 -7.45
N VAL A 92 12.40 -6.05 -6.91
CA VAL A 92 13.49 -5.20 -7.41
C VAL A 92 14.85 -5.78 -7.04
N GLU A 93 15.68 -6.01 -8.06
CA GLU A 93 17.06 -6.46 -7.92
C GLU A 93 18.04 -5.38 -8.37
N ILE A 94 19.12 -5.19 -7.60
CA ILE A 94 20.23 -4.32 -7.99
C ILE A 94 21.33 -5.19 -8.61
N CYS A 95 21.46 -5.10 -9.93
CA CYS A 95 22.48 -5.79 -10.72
C CYS A 95 23.76 -4.94 -10.83
N LYS A 96 24.90 -5.61 -11.03
CA LYS A 96 26.21 -4.99 -11.28
C LYS A 96 26.49 -4.87 -12.77
#